data_AF-C5KFU1-F1
#
_entry.id   AF-C5KFU1-F1
#
_cell.length_a   1.000
_cell.length_b   1.000
_cell.length_c   1.000
_cell.angle_alpha   90.00
_cell.angle_beta   90.00
_cell.angle_gamma   90.00
#
_symmetry.space_group_name_H-M   'P 1'
#
loop_
_entity.id
_entity.type
_entity.pdbx_description
1 polymer ?
#
loop_
_entity_poly.entity_id
_entity_poly.type
_entity_poly.pdbx_seq_one_letter_code
_entity_poly.pdbx_strand_id
1 'polypeptide(L)'
;MHVMSLVDPMAEDMSKRLEDFAKCMGCVAAQSVSMAMDIVPRGVSKGLGVKVLKEKYGYACLACIGDAMNDYDMLIEADVPVAMGNAISQIKVV
;
A
#
# COMPACT_ATOMS: atom_id res chain seq x y z
N MET A 1 6.46 12.87 19.73
CA MET A 1 5.13 13.49 19.58
C MET A 1 4.39 12.73 18.49
N HIS A 2 3.66 11.68 18.86
CA HIS A 2 2.81 10.91 17.95
C HIS A 2 1.52 11.68 17.72
N VAL A 3 1.40 12.35 16.56
CA VAL A 3 0.17 13.02 16.13
C VAL A 3 -0.59 12.10 15.16
N MET A 4 -0.77 10.82 15.51
CA MET A 4 -1.54 9.86 14.70
C MET A 4 -2.75 9.29 15.43
N SER A 5 -3.01 9.64 16.69
CA SER A 5 -4.11 9.06 17.48
C SER A 5 -5.36 9.95 17.61
N LEU A 6 -5.48 11.02 16.82
CA LEU A 6 -6.60 11.97 16.92
C LEU A 6 -7.58 11.91 15.75
N VAL A 7 -7.41 10.94 14.85
CA VAL A 7 -8.27 10.83 13.69
C VAL A 7 -8.84 9.43 13.65
N ASP A 8 -10.12 9.31 13.95
CA ASP A 8 -10.82 8.03 13.94
C ASP A 8 -10.61 7.34 12.59
N PRO A 9 -10.28 6.04 12.59
CA PRO A 9 -10.13 5.29 11.36
C PRO A 9 -11.43 5.37 10.53
N MET A 10 -11.28 5.38 9.20
CA MET A 10 -12.42 5.31 8.31
C MET A 10 -13.30 4.12 8.70
N ALA A 11 -14.59 4.38 8.92
CA ALA A 11 -15.54 3.34 9.29
C ALA A 11 -15.49 2.21 8.25
N GLU A 12 -15.47 0.96 8.71
CA GLU A 12 -15.33 -0.22 7.85
C GLU A 12 -16.34 -0.24 6.69
N ASP A 13 -17.58 0.21 6.95
CA ASP A 13 -18.62 0.35 5.93
C ASP A 13 -18.22 1.31 4.80
N MET A 14 -17.57 2.43 5.12
CA MET A 14 -17.11 3.38 4.11
C MET A 14 -15.98 2.80 3.26
N SER A 15 -15.00 2.12 3.87
CA SER A 15 -13.92 1.45 3.15
C SER A 15 -14.48 0.43 2.16
N LYS A 16 -15.45 -0.38 2.60
CA LYS A 16 -16.12 -1.36 1.75
C LYS A 16 -16.87 -0.70 0.58
N ARG A 17 -17.58 0.41 0.84
CA ARG A 17 -18.29 1.15 -0.21
C ARG A 17 -17.33 1.75 -1.25
N LEU A 18 -16.17 2.23 -0.83
CA LEU A 18 -15.13 2.72 -1.75
C LEU A 18 -14.50 1.59 -2.57
N GLU A 19 -14.24 0.44 -1.96
CA GLU A 19 -13.78 -0.75 -2.68
C GLU A 19 -14.80 -1.23 -3.73
N ASP A 20 -16.08 -1.27 -3.37
CA ASP A 20 -17.14 -1.69 -4.27
C ASP A 20 -17.33 -0.68 -5.41
N PHE A 21 -17.28 0.62 -5.10
CA PHE A 21 -17.27 1.68 -6.11
C PHE A 21 -16.08 1.53 -7.07
N ALA A 22 -14.86 1.34 -6.55
CA ALA A 22 -13.67 1.15 -7.37
C ALA A 22 -13.82 -0.07 -8.28
N LYS A 23 -14.30 -1.21 -7.77
CA LYS A 23 -14.57 -2.42 -8.56
C LYS A 23 -15.56 -2.16 -9.69
N CYS A 24 -16.67 -1.47 -9.42
CA CYS A 24 -17.68 -1.09 -10.42
C CYS A 24 -17.11 -0.19 -11.52
N MET A 25 -16.14 0.67 -11.19
CA MET A 25 -15.45 1.54 -12.14
C MET A 25 -14.29 0.86 -12.88
N GLY A 26 -14.04 -0.44 -12.65
CA GLY A 26 -12.89 -1.14 -13.23
C GLY A 26 -11.55 -0.74 -12.61
N CYS A 27 -11.58 -0.15 -11.42
CA CYS A 27 -10.44 0.32 -10.63
C CYS A 27 -10.19 -0.58 -9.41
N VAL A 28 -9.20 -0.19 -8.59
CA VAL A 28 -8.88 -0.77 -7.28
C VAL A 28 -8.75 0.36 -6.26
N ALA A 29 -9.19 0.13 -5.02
CA ALA A 29 -8.94 1.03 -3.90
C ALA A 29 -7.70 0.57 -3.12
N ALA A 30 -6.77 1.47 -2.83
CA ALA A 30 -5.58 1.21 -2.02
C ALA A 30 -5.58 2.12 -0.78
N GLN A 31 -5.47 1.53 0.40
CA GLN A 31 -5.47 2.31 1.65
C GLN A 31 -4.08 2.86 1.94
N SER A 32 -3.97 4.19 1.91
CA SER A 32 -2.70 4.91 2.13
C SER A 32 -2.58 5.43 3.55
N VAL A 33 -3.68 5.91 4.15
CA VAL A 33 -3.76 6.36 5.54
C VAL A 33 -5.12 6.00 6.14
N SER A 34 -5.29 6.16 7.45
CA SER A 34 -6.50 5.76 8.17
C SER A 34 -7.80 6.37 7.64
N MET A 35 -7.75 7.57 7.05
CA MET A 35 -8.92 8.31 6.54
C MET A 35 -8.97 8.47 5.01
N ALA A 36 -8.05 7.86 4.27
CA ALA A 36 -8.03 8.02 2.81
C ALA A 36 -7.70 6.73 2.08
N MET A 37 -8.38 6.53 0.95
CA MET A 37 -8.10 5.49 -0.02
C MET A 37 -7.90 6.13 -1.38
N ASP A 38 -6.91 5.62 -2.10
CA ASP A 38 -6.64 6.01 -3.49
C ASP A 38 -7.39 5.07 -4.42
N ILE A 39 -8.12 5.62 -5.40
CA ILE A 39 -8.73 4.83 -6.47
C ILE A 39 -7.80 4.88 -7.67
N VAL A 40 -7.23 3.73 -8.00
CA VAL A 40 -6.24 3.57 -9.07
C VAL A 40 -6.73 2.59 -10.14
N PRO A 41 -6.22 2.66 -11.38
CA PRO A 41 -6.56 1.69 -12.41
C PRO A 41 -6.26 0.27 -11.95
N ARG A 42 -7.05 -0.70 -12.40
CA ARG A 42 -6.84 -2.11 -12.08
C ARG A 42 -5.43 -2.56 -12.48
N GLY A 43 -4.78 -3.28 -11.56
CA GLY A 43 -3.42 -3.78 -11.74
C GLY A 43 -2.32 -2.78 -11.38
N VAL A 44 -2.65 -1.53 -11.05
CA VAL A 44 -1.67 -0.55 -10.55
C VAL A 44 -1.48 -0.74 -9.05
N SER A 45 -0.23 -0.93 -8.63
CA SER A 45 0.19 -0.95 -7.22
C SER A 45 1.62 -0.44 -7.07
N LYS A 46 2.05 -0.17 -5.83
CA LYS A 46 3.46 0.16 -5.55
C LYS A 46 4.38 -1.00 -5.96
N GLY A 47 3.94 -2.25 -5.76
CA GLY A 47 4.66 -3.46 -6.18
C GLY A 47 4.95 -3.49 -7.68
N LEU A 48 3.92 -3.26 -8.51
CA LEU A 48 4.14 -3.13 -9.96
C LEU A 48 5.11 -1.99 -10.28
N GLY A 49 4.98 -0.85 -9.60
CA GLY A 49 5.87 0.30 -9.79
C GLY A 49 7.33 -0.04 -9.56
N VAL A 50 7.68 -0.67 -8.43
CA VAL A 50 9.06 -1.00 -8.10
C VAL A 50 9.62 -2.11 -8.99
N LYS A 51 8.79 -3.08 -9.39
CA LYS A 51 9.15 -4.11 -10.38
C LYS A 51 9.56 -3.48 -11.72
N VAL A 52 8.71 -2.62 -12.26
CA VAL A 52 8.97 -1.92 -13.52
C VAL A 52 10.24 -1.07 -13.43
N LEU A 53 10.47 -0.40 -12.30
CA LEU A 53 11.70 0.37 -12.09
C LEU A 53 12.94 -0.53 -12.06
N LYS A 54 12.91 -1.64 -11.33
CA LYS A 54 14.00 -2.62 -11.26
C LYS A 54 14.37 -3.15 -12.65
N GLU A 55 13.37 -3.59 -13.41
CA GLU A 55 13.54 -4.12 -14.77
C GLU A 55 14.06 -3.04 -15.74
N LYS A 56 13.46 -1.85 -15.74
CA LYS A 56 13.79 -0.77 -16.68
C LYS A 56 15.22 -0.27 -16.53
N TYR A 57 15.73 -0.22 -15.31
CA TYR A 57 17.08 0.31 -15.04
C TYR A 57 18.12 -0.79 -14.81
N GLY A 58 17.72 -2.07 -14.86
CA GLY A 58 18.63 -3.20 -14.67
C GLY A 58 19.22 -3.27 -13.26
N TYR A 59 18.47 -2.86 -12.23
CA TYR A 59 18.94 -2.95 -10.86
C TYR A 59 18.95 -4.41 -10.39
N ALA A 60 20.09 -4.86 -9.89
CA ALA A 60 20.25 -6.23 -9.41
C ALA A 60 19.54 -6.47 -8.07
N CYS A 61 19.35 -5.42 -7.27
CA CYS A 61 18.77 -5.49 -5.93
C CYS A 61 17.82 -4.31 -5.71
N LEU A 62 16.67 -4.61 -5.10
CA LEU A 62 15.62 -3.68 -4.75
C LEU A 62 15.36 -3.78 -3.25
N ALA A 63 15.58 -2.67 -2.54
CA ALA A 63 15.14 -2.51 -1.17
C ALA A 63 13.86 -1.65 -1.14
N CYS A 64 12.87 -2.06 -0.36
CA CYS A 64 11.63 -1.29 -0.17
C CYS A 64 11.34 -1.15 1.33
N ILE A 65 10.81 0.02 1.71
CA ILE A 65 10.52 0.37 3.10
C ILE A 65 9.07 0.84 3.17
N GLY A 66 8.26 0.26 4.05
CA GLY A 66 6.82 0.54 4.12
C GLY A 66 6.24 0.51 5.53
N ASP A 67 5.07 1.11 5.70
CA ASP A 67 4.36 1.22 6.97
C ASP A 67 2.84 0.93 6.87
N ALA A 68 2.25 0.96 5.66
CA ALA A 68 0.81 0.80 5.44
C ALA A 68 0.44 -0.34 4.46
N MET A 69 -0.86 -0.64 4.32
CA MET A 69 -1.34 -1.74 3.45
C MET A 69 -1.00 -1.53 1.97
N ASN A 70 -0.95 -0.29 1.47
CA ASN A 70 -0.56 -0.02 0.09
C ASN A 70 0.91 -0.33 -0.22
N ASP A 71 1.74 -0.57 0.82
CA ASP A 71 3.15 -0.96 0.70
C ASP A 71 3.34 -2.47 0.62
N TYR A 72 2.32 -3.27 0.97
CA TYR A 72 2.43 -4.73 1.06
C TYR A 72 3.01 -5.34 -0.23
N ASP A 73 2.43 -4.99 -1.39
CA ASP A 73 2.87 -5.54 -2.68
C ASP A 73 4.32 -5.15 -3.02
N MET A 74 4.80 -3.96 -2.64
CA MET A 74 6.19 -3.58 -2.93
C MET A 74 7.18 -4.24 -1.99
N LEU A 75 6.78 -4.53 -0.75
CA LEU A 75 7.59 -5.29 0.19
C LEU A 75 7.74 -6.74 -0.27
N ILE A 76 6.67 -7.34 -0.82
CA ILE A 76 6.73 -8.69 -1.40
C ILE A 76 7.65 -8.75 -2.63
N GLU A 77 7.67 -7.71 -3.46
CA GLU A 77 8.52 -7.64 -4.66
C GLU A 77 10.00 -7.33 -4.35
N ALA A 78 10.30 -6.77 -3.18
CA ALA A 78 11.65 -6.36 -2.81
C ALA A 78 12.55 -7.55 -2.48
N ASP A 79 13.84 -7.45 -2.87
CA ASP A 79 14.86 -8.40 -2.40
C ASP A 79 15.22 -8.13 -0.92
N VAL A 80 15.05 -6.89 -0.47
CA VAL A 80 15.24 -6.46 0.91
C VAL A 80 14.03 -5.65 1.40
N PRO A 81 13.00 -6.30 1.96
CA PRO A 81 11.86 -5.63 2.56
C PRO A 81 12.17 -5.11 3.97
N VAL A 82 11.65 -3.93 4.30
CA VAL A 82 11.75 -3.33 5.64
C VAL A 82 10.40 -2.77 6.06
N ALA A 83 9.81 -3.37 7.10
CA ALA A 83 8.67 -2.79 7.78
C ALA A 83 9.14 -1.76 8.82
N MET A 84 8.55 -0.56 8.79
CA MET A 84 8.87 0.50 9.74
C MET A 84 8.44 0.14 11.18
N GLY A 85 9.05 0.79 12.18
CA GLY A 85 8.69 0.56 13.59
C GLY A 85 7.21 0.84 13.90
N ASN A 86 6.62 1.82 13.21
CA ASN A 86 5.21 2.21 13.30
C ASN A 86 4.30 1.45 12.32
N ALA A 87 4.82 0.48 11.57
CA ALA A 87 4.05 -0.26 10.60
C ALA A 87 2.87 -1.01 11.22
N ILE A 88 1.80 -1.15 10.44
CA ILE A 88 0.67 -2.04 10.79
C ILE A 88 1.15 -3.49 10.92
N SER A 89 0.46 -4.27 11.75
CA SER A 89 0.88 -5.65 12.05
C SER A 89 0.94 -6.54 10.80
N GLN A 90 0.04 -6.30 9.84
CA GLN A 90 -0.07 -7.07 8.60
C GLN A 90 1.20 -7.02 7.74
N ILE A 91 1.97 -5.92 7.79
CA ILE A 91 3.18 -5.80 6.96
C ILE A 91 4.47 -6.10 7.74
N LYS A 92 4.40 -6.16 9.08
CA LYS A 92 5.56 -6.52 9.93
C LYS A 92 6.00 -7.98 9.81
N VAL A 93 5.17 -8.79 9.17
CA VAL A 93 5.39 -10.22 8.96
C VAL A 93 5.87 -10.54 7.54
N VAL A 94 6.06 -9.52 6.70
CA VAL A 94 6.58 -9.64 5.34
C VAL A 94 8.09 -9.81 5.37
#